data_AF-A0AA92V6N3-F1
#
_entry.id   AF-A0AA92V6N3-F1
#
_cell.length_a   1.000
_cell.length_b   1.000
_cell.length_c   1.000
_cell.angle_alpha   90.00
_cell.angle_beta   90.00
_cell.angle_gamma   90.00
#
_symmetry.space_group_name_H-M   'P 1'
#
loop_
_entity.id
_entity.type
_entity.pdbx_description
1 polymer ?
#
loop_
_entity_poly.entity_id
_entity_poly.type
_entity_poly.pdbx_seq_one_letter_code
_entity_poly.pdbx_strand_id
1 'polypeptide(L)'
;MEKQVEFFVSPLGVVCYYGHDGKVLSYNTEHPDIINHMAELISRLYPEAYKHLADLYAKSKPNKLYFKYLITDRFIRCNLGSNDTLCFDVDGTILHLEKVDCPLRGICPRENIVCLPKLKTPFFPKELEVAKYFAQGYVAREIAQILGKSKNTVSAQLRKMTKRLGLQSTRDIIKVVHQLNL
;
A
#
# COMPACT_ATOMS: atom_id res chain seq x y z
N MET A 1 13.22 8.82 -11.60
CA MET A 1 12.55 7.53 -11.43
C MET A 1 11.20 7.61 -12.11
N GLU A 2 10.86 6.61 -12.91
CA GLU A 2 9.52 6.52 -13.51
C GLU A 2 8.46 6.49 -12.42
N LYS A 3 7.32 7.14 -12.68
CA LYS A 3 6.23 7.19 -11.70
C LYS A 3 5.47 5.87 -11.65
N GLN A 4 5.49 5.10 -12.73
CA GLN A 4 4.76 3.85 -12.87
C GLN A 4 5.74 2.71 -13.13
N VAL A 5 5.63 1.64 -12.33
CA VAL A 5 6.55 0.49 -12.35
C VAL A 5 5.75 -0.77 -12.12
N GLU A 6 6.04 -1.81 -12.91
CA GLU A 6 5.50 -3.15 -12.76
C GLU A 6 6.63 -4.07 -12.28
N PHE A 7 6.35 -4.93 -11.31
CA PHE A 7 7.25 -5.94 -10.81
C PHE A 7 6.77 -7.35 -11.21
N PHE A 8 7.73 -8.24 -11.37
CA PHE A 8 7.41 -9.66 -11.50
C PHE A 8 8.56 -10.53 -11.00
N VAL A 9 8.25 -11.78 -10.66
CA VAL A 9 9.27 -12.78 -10.40
C VAL A 9 9.46 -13.62 -11.66
N SER A 10 10.64 -13.51 -12.26
CA SER A 10 11.02 -14.34 -13.42
C SER A 10 11.00 -15.84 -13.08
N PRO A 11 10.93 -16.75 -14.07
CA PRO A 11 11.02 -18.19 -13.84
C PRO A 11 12.29 -18.66 -13.11
N LEU A 12 13.36 -17.86 -13.13
CA LEU A 12 14.61 -18.12 -12.41
C LEU A 12 14.55 -17.66 -10.94
N GLY A 13 13.43 -17.12 -10.48
CA GLY A 13 13.26 -16.61 -9.12
C GLY A 13 13.87 -15.22 -8.88
N VAL A 14 14.28 -14.52 -9.95
CA VAL A 14 14.80 -13.14 -9.88
C VAL A 14 13.64 -12.16 -9.95
N VAL A 15 13.58 -11.20 -9.03
CA VAL A 15 12.64 -10.08 -9.10
C VAL A 15 13.12 -9.13 -10.19
N CYS A 16 12.23 -8.81 -11.10
CA CYS A 16 12.45 -7.90 -12.20
C CYS A 16 11.41 -6.78 -12.16
N TYR A 17 11.69 -5.68 -12.84
CA TYR A 17 10.73 -4.59 -13.02
C TYR A 17 10.90 -3.87 -14.35
N TYR A 18 9.85 -3.22 -14.81
CA TYR A 18 9.85 -2.35 -15.99
C TYR A 18 8.85 -1.20 -15.81
N GLY A 19 9.05 -0.11 -16.55
CA GLY A 19 8.06 0.97 -16.66
C GLY A 19 7.53 1.09 -18.09
N HIS A 20 7.24 2.32 -18.53
CA HIS A 20 6.57 2.53 -19.83
C HIS A 20 7.45 2.22 -21.03
N ASP A 21 8.77 2.31 -20.87
CA ASP A 21 9.72 1.97 -21.94
C ASP A 21 9.79 0.45 -22.20
N GLY A 22 9.15 -0.37 -21.35
CA GLY A 22 9.15 -1.83 -21.43
C GLY A 22 10.51 -2.47 -21.16
N LYS A 23 11.50 -1.69 -20.74
CA LYS A 23 12.85 -2.20 -20.47
C LYS A 23 12.87 -2.93 -19.14
N VAL A 24 13.06 -4.24 -19.21
CA VAL A 24 13.17 -5.09 -18.03
C VAL A 24 14.54 -4.92 -17.37
N LEU A 25 14.52 -4.63 -16.08
CA LEU A 25 15.70 -4.54 -15.21
C LEU A 25 15.58 -5.53 -14.04
N SER A 26 16.71 -6.06 -13.60
CA SER A 26 16.76 -6.88 -12.39
C SER A 26 16.70 -6.00 -11.15
N TYR A 27 15.89 -6.38 -10.17
CA TYR A 27 15.81 -5.69 -8.90
C TYR A 27 17.01 -6.04 -8.01
N ASN A 28 17.96 -5.10 -7.90
CA ASN A 28 19.20 -5.28 -7.16
C ASN A 28 19.74 -3.95 -6.62
N THR A 29 20.86 -3.99 -5.89
CA THR A 29 21.46 -2.80 -5.25
C THR A 29 22.11 -1.80 -6.22
N GLU A 30 22.23 -2.10 -7.51
CA GLU A 30 22.71 -1.16 -8.54
C GLU A 30 21.67 -0.09 -8.87
N HIS A 31 20.41 -0.30 -8.47
CA HIS A 31 19.30 0.63 -8.65
C HIS A 31 18.78 1.16 -7.30
N PRO A 32 19.55 2.01 -6.59
CA PRO A 32 19.20 2.45 -5.24
C PRO A 32 17.93 3.31 -5.17
N ASP A 33 17.59 4.03 -6.23
CA ASP A 33 16.44 4.94 -6.26
C ASP A 33 15.12 4.19 -6.05
N ILE A 34 14.90 3.10 -6.80
CA ILE A 34 13.70 2.28 -6.68
C ILE A 34 13.65 1.54 -5.33
N ILE A 35 14.79 1.12 -4.79
CA ILE A 35 14.87 0.52 -3.45
C ILE A 35 14.46 1.53 -2.38
N ASN A 36 15.00 2.75 -2.44
CA ASN A 36 14.69 3.79 -1.47
C ASN A 36 13.21 4.20 -1.55
N HIS A 37 12.68 4.35 -2.76
CA HIS A 37 11.27 4.66 -2.99
C HIS A 37 10.35 3.58 -2.44
N MET A 38 10.60 2.31 -2.78
CA MET A 38 9.80 1.20 -2.27
C MET A 38 9.87 1.11 -0.75
N ALA A 39 11.05 1.29 -0.15
CA ALA A 39 11.20 1.30 1.31
C ALA A 39 10.38 2.42 1.96
N GLU A 40 10.39 3.63 1.38
CA GLU A 40 9.57 4.74 1.84
C GLU A 40 8.08 4.44 1.73
N LEU A 41 7.61 3.98 0.56
CA LEU A 41 6.21 3.62 0.33
C LEU A 41 5.73 2.55 1.31
N ILE A 42 6.47 1.45 1.45
CA ILE A 42 6.09 0.33 2.32
C ILE A 42 6.11 0.79 3.78
N SER A 43 7.13 1.55 4.22
CA SER A 43 7.18 2.04 5.61
C SER A 43 6.02 2.99 5.95
N ARG A 44 5.56 3.78 4.98
CA ARG A 44 4.45 4.73 5.13
C ARG A 44 3.10 4.03 5.10
N LEU A 45 2.86 3.19 4.09
CA LEU A 45 1.56 2.55 3.82
C LEU A 45 1.38 1.28 4.66
N TYR A 46 2.41 0.47 4.83
CA TYR A 46 2.36 -0.84 5.49
C TYR A 46 3.43 -0.96 6.60
N PRO A 47 3.42 -0.08 7.62
CA PRO A 47 4.48 -0.03 8.63
C PRO A 47 4.60 -1.30 9.48
N GLU A 48 3.52 -2.04 9.68
CA GLU A 48 3.57 -3.33 10.38
C GLU A 48 4.39 -4.36 9.60
N ALA A 49 4.13 -4.48 8.29
CA ALA A 49 4.90 -5.32 7.38
C ALA A 49 6.37 -4.88 7.32
N TYR A 50 6.60 -3.56 7.17
CA TYR A 50 7.94 -3.00 7.11
C TYR A 50 8.72 -3.29 8.38
N LYS A 51 8.12 -3.07 9.56
CA LYS A 51 8.74 -3.33 10.86
C LYS A 51 9.08 -4.82 11.01
N HIS A 52 8.15 -5.71 10.69
CA HIS A 52 8.38 -7.15 10.77
C HIS A 52 9.58 -7.59 9.91
N LEU A 53 9.67 -7.08 8.66
CA LEU A 53 10.80 -7.35 7.77
C LEU A 53 12.10 -6.70 8.26
N ALA A 54 12.03 -5.49 8.81
CA ALA A 54 13.17 -4.79 9.38
C ALA A 54 13.76 -5.54 10.58
N ASP A 55 12.92 -6.17 11.40
CA ASP A 55 13.34 -7.01 12.52
C ASP A 55 13.94 -8.33 12.00
N LEU A 56 13.32 -8.95 10.98
CA LEU A 56 13.82 -10.17 10.34
C LEU A 56 15.24 -9.99 9.76
N TYR A 57 15.49 -8.85 9.12
CA TYR A 57 16.78 -8.54 8.48
C TYR A 57 17.69 -7.67 9.35
N ALA A 58 17.47 -7.60 10.67
CA ALA A 58 18.17 -6.68 11.55
C ALA A 58 19.71 -6.79 11.50
N LYS A 59 20.25 -7.98 11.19
CA LYS A 59 21.69 -8.22 11.04
C LYS A 59 22.32 -7.43 9.88
N SER A 60 21.54 -7.07 8.87
CA SER A 60 22.00 -6.34 7.68
C SER A 60 21.97 -4.82 7.85
N LYS A 61 21.46 -4.30 8.98
CA LYS A 61 21.35 -2.85 9.28
C LYS A 61 22.61 -2.01 9.03
N PRO A 62 23.85 -2.50 9.24
CA PRO A 62 25.06 -1.72 8.95
C PRO A 62 25.15 -1.27 7.49
N ASN A 63 24.70 -2.10 6.54
CA ASN A 63 24.58 -1.73 5.15
C ASN A 63 23.14 -1.26 4.86
N LYS A 64 22.91 0.05 4.95
CA LYS A 64 21.57 0.65 4.83
C LYS A 64 20.86 0.30 3.52
N LEU A 65 21.57 0.30 2.39
CA LEU A 65 20.97 0.02 1.08
C LEU A 65 20.60 -1.46 0.97
N TYR A 66 21.52 -2.36 1.34
CA TYR A 66 21.26 -3.80 1.31
C TYR A 66 20.16 -4.22 2.29
N PHE A 67 20.10 -3.58 3.46
CA PHE A 67 19.02 -3.77 4.42
C PHE A 67 17.65 -3.41 3.84
N LYS A 68 17.54 -2.24 3.18
CA LYS A 68 16.31 -1.84 2.49
C LYS A 68 15.98 -2.81 1.35
N TYR A 69 16.97 -3.19 0.54
CA TYR A 69 16.81 -4.17 -0.54
C TYR A 69 16.17 -5.47 -0.05
N LEU A 70 16.64 -6.06 1.06
CA LEU A 70 16.06 -7.30 1.59
C LEU A 70 14.61 -7.12 2.03
N ILE A 71 14.27 -5.98 2.63
CA ILE A 71 12.90 -5.66 3.04
C ILE A 71 12.01 -5.53 1.81
N THR A 72 12.42 -4.73 0.83
CA THR A 72 11.60 -4.42 -0.35
C THR A 72 11.49 -5.62 -1.29
N ASP A 73 12.58 -6.35 -1.56
CA ASP A 73 12.58 -7.60 -2.35
C ASP A 73 11.58 -8.61 -1.77
N ARG A 74 11.63 -8.84 -0.45
CA ARG A 74 10.71 -9.78 0.20
C ARG A 74 9.25 -9.31 0.10
N PHE A 75 9.01 -8.01 0.26
CA PHE A 75 7.66 -7.45 0.14
C PHE A 75 7.11 -7.57 -1.28
N ILE A 76 7.94 -7.25 -2.29
CA ILE A 76 7.61 -7.34 -3.72
C ILE A 76 7.23 -8.78 -4.07
N ARG A 77 8.07 -9.77 -3.76
CA ARG A 77 7.78 -11.19 -4.02
C ARG A 77 6.45 -11.67 -3.42
N CYS A 78 6.05 -11.08 -2.29
CA CYS A 78 4.85 -11.47 -1.57
C CYS A 78 3.58 -10.80 -2.10
N ASN A 79 3.68 -9.69 -2.81
CA ASN A 79 2.53 -8.83 -3.12
C ASN A 79 2.52 -8.22 -4.53
N LEU A 80 3.60 -8.32 -5.33
CA LEU A 80 3.82 -7.61 -6.60
C LEU A 80 4.68 -8.50 -7.52
N GLY A 81 4.26 -9.74 -7.72
CA GLY A 81 5.11 -10.79 -8.28
C GLY A 81 4.50 -11.54 -9.47
N SER A 82 3.24 -11.28 -9.79
CA SER A 82 2.39 -12.07 -10.67
C SER A 82 2.40 -11.58 -12.12
N ASN A 83 3.02 -10.43 -12.40
CA ASN A 83 3.07 -9.80 -13.72
C ASN A 83 1.66 -9.56 -14.30
N ASP A 84 0.82 -8.85 -13.54
CA ASP A 84 -0.51 -8.47 -14.01
C ASP A 84 -0.44 -7.19 -14.86
N THR A 85 -0.52 -7.34 -16.19
CA THR A 85 -0.41 -6.21 -17.13
C THR A 85 -1.62 -5.25 -17.10
N LEU A 86 -2.62 -5.46 -16.23
CA LEU A 86 -3.80 -4.61 -16.15
C LEU A 86 -3.55 -3.29 -15.42
N CYS A 87 -2.67 -3.26 -14.41
CA CYS A 87 -2.28 -2.04 -13.71
C CYS A 87 -0.85 -2.14 -13.18
N PHE A 88 -0.07 -1.07 -13.34
CA PHE A 88 1.27 -0.99 -12.75
C PHE A 88 1.22 -1.12 -11.23
N ASP A 89 2.02 -2.03 -10.68
CA ASP A 89 2.21 -2.25 -9.23
C ASP A 89 2.45 -0.96 -8.42
N VAL A 90 3.26 -0.06 -8.96
CA VAL A 90 3.53 1.25 -8.37
C VAL A 90 2.95 2.32 -9.28
N ASP A 91 2.16 3.22 -8.73
CA ASP A 91 1.76 4.47 -9.41
C ASP A 91 1.97 5.67 -8.49
N GLY A 92 3.12 6.31 -8.64
CA GLY A 92 3.59 7.42 -7.82
C GLY A 92 3.74 7.01 -6.36
N THR A 93 2.69 7.27 -5.57
CA THR A 93 2.63 6.98 -4.13
C THR A 93 1.71 5.82 -3.78
N ILE A 94 1.15 5.16 -4.80
CA ILE A 94 0.22 4.03 -4.72
C ILE A 94 0.98 2.73 -4.87
N LEU A 95 0.54 1.72 -4.11
CA LEU A 95 0.93 0.33 -4.30
C LEU A 95 -0.32 -0.51 -4.58
N HIS A 96 -0.42 -1.04 -5.78
CA HIS A 96 -1.48 -1.96 -6.21
C HIS A 96 -1.07 -3.38 -5.85
N LEU A 97 -1.38 -3.81 -4.62
CA LEU A 97 -0.98 -5.15 -4.17
C LEU A 97 -1.80 -6.24 -4.88
N GLU A 98 -1.10 -7.23 -5.39
CA GLU A 98 -1.62 -8.45 -5.98
C GLU A 98 -1.78 -9.56 -4.95
N LYS A 99 -2.61 -10.55 -5.31
CA LYS A 99 -2.66 -11.83 -4.62
C LYS A 99 -1.75 -12.85 -5.30
N VAL A 100 -0.44 -12.70 -5.08
CA VAL A 100 0.58 -13.60 -5.63
C VAL A 100 0.32 -15.06 -5.23
N ASP A 101 0.50 -15.97 -6.19
CA ASP A 101 0.42 -17.41 -5.97
C ASP A 101 1.62 -17.90 -5.16
N CYS A 102 1.42 -17.97 -3.84
CA CYS A 102 2.46 -18.35 -2.90
C CYS A 102 2.21 -19.79 -2.43
N PRO A 103 3.14 -20.73 -2.64
CA PRO A 103 2.97 -22.12 -2.23
C PRO A 103 2.94 -22.30 -0.70
N LEU A 104 3.32 -21.27 0.06
CA LEU A 104 3.27 -21.27 1.52
C LEU A 104 1.98 -20.68 2.09
N ARG A 105 1.00 -20.31 1.25
CA ARG A 105 -0.30 -19.80 1.72
C ARG A 105 -0.96 -20.80 2.67
N GLY A 106 -1.49 -20.33 3.80
CA GLY A 106 -2.09 -21.11 4.88
C GLY A 106 -1.09 -21.58 5.95
N ILE A 107 0.21 -21.66 5.65
CA ILE A 107 1.24 -22.17 6.58
C ILE A 107 2.40 -21.20 6.81
N CYS A 108 2.46 -20.11 6.03
CA CYS A 108 3.54 -19.14 6.13
C CYS A 108 3.42 -18.36 7.45
N PRO A 109 4.46 -18.31 8.29
CA PRO A 109 4.42 -17.55 9.55
C PRO A 109 4.33 -16.03 9.36
N ARG A 110 4.44 -15.56 8.10
CA ARG A 110 4.41 -14.15 7.70
C ARG A 110 3.13 -13.77 6.96
N GLU A 111 2.19 -14.70 6.81
CA GLU A 111 0.89 -14.43 6.22
C GLU A 111 0.06 -13.48 7.08
N ASN A 112 -0.70 -12.58 6.44
CA ASN A 112 -1.44 -11.48 7.09
C ASN A 112 -0.56 -10.45 7.81
N ILE A 113 0.77 -10.54 7.68
CA ILE A 113 1.75 -9.56 8.16
C ILE A 113 2.47 -8.93 6.98
N VAL A 114 3.17 -9.75 6.18
CA VAL A 114 3.95 -9.28 5.02
C VAL A 114 3.14 -9.37 3.73
N CYS A 115 2.49 -10.51 3.50
CA CYS A 115 1.49 -10.65 2.44
C CYS A 115 0.09 -10.44 3.01
N LEU A 116 -0.82 -9.88 2.20
CA LEU A 116 -2.10 -9.35 2.66
C LEU A 116 -1.93 -8.34 3.83
N PRO A 117 -0.99 -7.38 3.73
CA PRO A 117 -0.72 -6.44 4.82
C PRO A 117 -1.89 -5.47 5.00
N LYS A 118 -2.07 -4.99 6.24
CA LYS A 118 -3.06 -3.96 6.55
C LYS A 118 -2.51 -2.58 6.24
N LEU A 119 -3.21 -1.85 5.38
CA LEU A 119 -2.91 -0.46 5.08
C LEU A 119 -3.08 0.40 6.35
N LYS A 120 -2.06 1.21 6.68
CA LYS A 120 -2.14 2.20 7.74
C LYS A 120 -3.05 3.33 7.31
N THR A 121 -4.22 3.37 7.93
CA THR A 121 -5.21 4.42 7.73
C THR A 121 -5.49 5.13 9.06
N PRO A 122 -5.69 6.46 9.06
CA PRO A 122 -6.10 7.19 10.23
C PRO A 122 -7.60 7.00 10.51
N PHE A 123 -8.36 6.34 9.62
CA PHE A 123 -9.79 6.06 9.77
C PHE A 123 -10.04 4.75 10.50
N PHE A 124 -11.05 4.70 11.37
CA PHE A 124 -11.54 3.43 11.89
C PHE A 124 -12.27 2.63 10.80
N PRO A 125 -12.43 1.30 10.90
CA PRO A 125 -13.04 0.49 9.83
C PRO A 125 -14.41 0.99 9.35
N LYS A 126 -15.32 1.33 10.28
CA LYS A 126 -16.66 1.86 9.97
C LYS A 126 -16.66 3.31 9.46
N GLU A 127 -15.57 4.03 9.70
CA GLU A 127 -15.33 5.40 9.24
C GLU A 127 -14.72 5.40 7.84
N LEU A 128 -13.86 4.42 7.56
CA LEU A 128 -13.17 4.28 6.28
C LEU A 128 -14.18 4.14 5.13
N GLU A 129 -15.20 3.30 5.28
CA GLU A 129 -16.26 3.15 4.27
C GLU A 129 -16.96 4.48 3.97
N VAL A 130 -17.26 5.25 5.01
CA VAL A 130 -17.89 6.58 4.86
C VAL A 130 -16.94 7.56 4.16
N ALA A 131 -15.66 7.55 4.54
CA ALA A 131 -14.65 8.41 3.95
C ALA A 131 -14.43 8.11 2.46
N LYS A 132 -14.41 6.83 2.06
CA LYS A 132 -14.27 6.38 0.66
C LYS A 132 -15.41 6.91 -0.21
N TYR A 133 -16.67 6.65 0.16
CA TYR A 133 -17.81 7.16 -0.61
C TYR A 133 -17.86 8.70 -0.61
N PHE A 134 -17.51 9.33 0.50
CA PHE A 134 -17.46 10.80 0.55
C PHE A 134 -16.42 11.38 -0.40
N ALA A 135 -15.24 10.75 -0.53
CA ALA A 135 -14.21 11.15 -1.48
C ALA A 135 -14.60 10.94 -2.95
N GLN A 136 -15.46 9.96 -3.22
CA GLN A 136 -16.06 9.74 -4.56
C GLN A 136 -17.15 10.78 -4.91
N GLY A 137 -17.47 11.71 -4.01
CA GLY A 137 -18.43 12.80 -4.26
C GLY A 137 -19.84 12.54 -3.75
N TYR A 138 -20.13 11.37 -3.15
CA TYR A 138 -21.45 11.08 -2.60
C TYR A 138 -21.77 11.98 -1.40
N VAL A 139 -23.02 12.44 -1.33
CA VAL A 139 -23.51 13.23 -0.19
C VAL A 139 -23.97 12.32 0.95
N ALA A 140 -24.03 12.86 2.17
CA ALA A 140 -24.34 12.07 3.37
C ALA A 140 -25.66 11.27 3.31
N ARG A 141 -26.64 11.71 2.52
CA ARG A 141 -27.90 10.96 2.29
C ARG A 141 -27.66 9.71 1.43
N GLU A 142 -26.88 9.83 0.36
CA GLU A 142 -26.57 8.72 -0.54
C GLU A 142 -25.70 7.68 0.16
N ILE A 143 -24.66 8.14 0.87
CA ILE A 143 -23.80 7.26 1.69
C ILE A 143 -24.62 6.51 2.74
N ALA A 144 -25.59 7.19 3.37
CA ALA A 144 -26.48 6.57 4.35
C ALA A 144 -27.33 5.46 3.72
N GLN A 145 -27.85 5.67 2.52
CA GLN A 145 -28.60 4.66 1.78
C GLN A 145 -27.72 3.47 1.37
N ILE A 146 -26.52 3.73 0.84
CA ILE A 146 -25.57 2.70 0.41
C ILE A 146 -25.13 1.82 1.59
N LEU A 147 -24.85 2.43 2.75
CA LEU A 147 -24.33 1.74 3.93
C LEU A 147 -25.41 1.26 4.91
N GLY A 148 -26.71 1.45 4.61
CA GLY A 148 -27.80 1.10 5.53
C GLY A 148 -27.75 1.85 6.86
N LYS A 149 -27.32 3.11 6.86
CA LYS A 149 -27.16 3.97 8.06
C LYS A 149 -28.17 5.13 8.02
N SER A 150 -28.36 5.82 9.14
CA SER A 150 -29.09 7.09 9.13
C SER A 150 -28.22 8.23 8.59
N LYS A 151 -28.81 9.21 7.89
CA LYS A 151 -28.12 10.44 7.45
C LYS A 151 -27.39 11.12 8.62
N ASN A 152 -28.03 11.18 9.78
CA ASN A 152 -27.49 11.81 10.98
C ASN A 152 -26.24 11.09 11.47
N THR A 153 -26.22 9.76 11.39
CA THR A 153 -25.05 8.94 11.72
C THR A 153 -23.88 9.27 10.80
N VAL A 154 -24.10 9.31 9.49
CA VAL A 154 -23.04 9.62 8.51
C VAL A 154 -22.50 11.04 8.73
N SER A 155 -23.38 12.04 8.90
CA SER A 155 -22.95 13.42 9.19
C SER A 155 -22.21 13.55 10.54
N ALA A 156 -22.58 12.75 11.54
CA ALA A 156 -21.84 12.69 12.80
C ALA A 156 -20.47 12.04 12.63
N GLN A 157 -20.36 10.95 11.86
CA GLN A 157 -19.08 10.29 11.55
C GLN A 157 -18.12 11.25 10.82
N LEU A 158 -18.58 11.95 9.78
CA LEU A 158 -17.77 12.94 9.06
C LEU A 158 -17.23 14.02 10.01
N ARG A 159 -18.09 14.60 10.86
CA ARG A 159 -17.67 15.61 11.84
C ARG A 159 -16.68 15.08 12.87
N LYS A 160 -16.91 13.86 13.39
CA LYS A 160 -16.02 13.20 14.35
C LYS A 160 -14.64 12.93 13.73
N MET A 161 -14.59 12.43 12.49
CA MET A 161 -13.36 12.25 11.75
C MET A 161 -12.61 13.58 11.57
N THR A 162 -13.27 14.62 11.08
CA THR A 162 -12.67 15.95 10.92
C THR A 162 -12.04 16.45 12.21
N LYS A 163 -12.77 16.40 13.32
CA LYS A 163 -12.26 16.83 14.63
C LYS A 163 -11.09 15.98 15.11
N ARG A 164 -11.22 14.65 15.02
CA ARG A 164 -10.19 13.70 15.48
C ARG A 164 -8.89 13.82 14.69
N LEU A 165 -8.99 14.11 13.40
CA LEU A 165 -7.86 14.26 12.49
C LEU A 165 -7.28 15.69 12.45
N GLY A 166 -7.84 16.63 13.24
CA GLY A 166 -7.39 18.02 13.27
C GLY A 166 -7.61 18.79 11.96
N LEU A 167 -8.61 18.37 11.17
CA LEU A 167 -8.91 18.96 9.87
C LEU A 167 -9.77 20.21 10.02
N GLN A 168 -9.59 21.19 9.12
CA GLN A 168 -10.36 22.44 9.13
C GLN A 168 -11.77 22.25 8.56
N SER A 169 -11.93 21.34 7.60
CA SER A 169 -13.21 21.04 6.96
C SER A 169 -13.44 19.55 6.79
N THR A 170 -14.71 19.14 6.70
CA THR A 170 -15.07 17.78 6.26
C THR A 170 -14.54 17.49 4.86
N ARG A 171 -14.42 18.50 3.99
CA ARG A 171 -13.83 18.34 2.64
C ARG A 171 -12.37 17.92 2.68
N ASP A 172 -11.63 18.25 3.74
CA ASP A 172 -10.23 17.83 3.85
C ASP A 172 -10.09 16.30 4.04
N ILE A 173 -11.17 15.60 4.43
CA ILE A 173 -11.21 14.12 4.44
C ILE A 173 -10.93 13.59 3.04
N ILE A 174 -11.44 14.25 2.00
CA ILE A 174 -11.23 13.86 0.60
C ILE A 174 -9.73 13.87 0.27
N LYS A 175 -9.02 14.93 0.71
CA LYS A 175 -7.55 15.03 0.54
C LYS A 175 -6.82 13.89 1.25
N VAL A 176 -7.22 13.55 2.47
CA VAL A 176 -6.61 12.45 3.25
C VAL A 176 -6.85 11.11 2.57
N VAL A 177 -8.06 10.85 2.07
CA VAL A 177 -8.41 9.63 1.33
C VAL A 177 -7.58 9.53 0.05
N HIS A 178 -7.46 10.61 -0.73
CA HIS A 178 -6.60 10.61 -1.93
C HIS A 178 -5.11 10.47 -1.62
N GLN A 179 -4.60 11.09 -0.55
CA GLN A 179 -3.18 10.95 -0.17
C GLN A 179 -2.82 9.51 0.23
N LEU A 180 -3.79 8.77 0.75
CA LEU A 180 -3.64 7.37 1.16
C LEU A 180 -4.17 6.39 0.10
N ASN A 181 -4.74 6.90 -1.00
CA ASN A 181 -5.40 6.17 -2.06
C ASN A 181 -6.36 5.08 -1.55
N LEU A 182 -7.23 5.51 -0.63
CA LEU A 182 -8.23 4.67 0.04
C LEU A 182 -9.51 4.53 -0.77
#